data_AF-A0A372BSQ4-F1
#
_entry.id   AF-A0A372BSQ4-F1
#
_cell.length_a   1.000
_cell.length_b   1.000
_cell.length_c   1.000
_cell.angle_alpha   90.00
_cell.angle_beta   90.00
_cell.angle_gamma   90.00
#
_symmetry.space_group_name_H-M   'P 1'
#
loop_
_entity.id
_entity.type
_entity.pdbx_description
1 polymer ?
#
loop_
_entity_poly.entity_id
_entity_poly.type
_entity_poly.pdbx_seq_one_letter_code
_entity_poly.pdbx_strand_id
1 'polypeptide(L)'
;MPAGFSGLQPLETRLVEAGFAKPRPNWILEVAPTASASPQIEPQKSRVLVDADSCCWPFRAELECWPLDDDSVPAVLLRHVWQPAIHGDLLGEATRVLKPGGVLVSVSANPWHRLAWRELGRSALRLPSWPQFQWMHVRCELQLSISANVQVRGLVPGLVPVLVVVARKPAEPARIEPIRFRQPNMVGGSAVPSQCRAA
;
A
#
# COMPACT_ATOMS: atom_id res chain seq x y z
N MET A 1 -8.74 8.56 20.63
CA MET A 1 -9.15 8.32 19.24
C MET A 1 -8.18 9.01 18.29
N PRO A 2 -7.83 8.41 17.15
CA PRO A 2 -7.01 9.06 16.13
C PRO A 2 -7.70 10.30 15.55
N ALA A 3 -6.92 11.33 15.21
CA ALA A 3 -7.38 12.54 14.54
C ALA A 3 -7.66 12.31 13.05
N GLY A 4 -8.63 13.06 12.51
CA GLY A 4 -9.07 12.95 11.12
C GLY A 4 -8.32 13.83 10.12
N PHE A 5 -7.60 14.86 10.61
CA PHE A 5 -6.88 15.86 9.80
C PHE A 5 -7.74 16.57 8.75
N SER A 6 -8.97 16.95 9.09
CA SER A 6 -9.92 17.57 8.16
C SER A 6 -9.38 18.86 7.53
N GLY A 7 -8.62 19.66 8.29
CA GLY A 7 -7.99 20.89 7.79
C GLY A 7 -6.91 20.67 6.72
N LEU A 8 -6.43 19.43 6.52
CA LEU A 8 -5.43 19.08 5.51
C LEU A 8 -6.03 18.42 4.26
N GLN A 9 -7.32 18.04 4.30
CA GLN A 9 -7.97 17.24 3.27
C GLN A 9 -7.85 17.83 1.85
N PRO A 10 -8.07 19.15 1.61
CA PRO A 10 -8.01 19.68 0.23
C PRO A 10 -6.62 19.56 -0.40
N LEU A 11 -5.57 19.75 0.40
CA LEU A 11 -4.19 19.60 -0.06
C LEU A 11 -3.86 18.14 -0.27
N GLU A 12 -4.26 17.30 0.69
CA GLU A 12 -4.04 15.86 0.62
C GLU A 12 -4.65 15.24 -0.64
N THR A 13 -5.90 15.55 -0.99
CA THR A 13 -6.56 15.02 -2.19
C THR A 13 -5.71 15.27 -3.44
N ARG A 14 -5.22 16.51 -3.64
CA ARG A 14 -4.39 16.88 -4.80
C ARG A 14 -3.06 16.11 -4.83
N LEU A 15 -2.43 15.91 -3.68
CA LEU A 15 -1.16 15.20 -3.60
C LEU A 15 -1.32 13.69 -3.80
N VAL A 16 -2.42 13.12 -3.29
CA VAL A 16 -2.77 11.71 -3.49
C VAL A 16 -3.06 11.43 -4.97
N GLU A 17 -3.85 12.28 -5.63
CA GLU A 17 -4.09 12.20 -7.08
C GLU A 17 -2.79 12.22 -7.87
N ALA A 18 -1.88 13.15 -7.53
CA ALA A 18 -0.57 13.22 -8.17
C ALA A 18 0.27 11.96 -7.92
N GLY A 19 0.19 11.37 -6.72
CA GLY A 19 0.90 10.15 -6.37
C GLY A 19 0.46 8.91 -7.17
N PHE A 20 -0.83 8.85 -7.54
CA PHE A 20 -1.39 7.80 -8.38
C PHE A 20 -1.47 8.17 -9.88
N ALA A 21 -0.85 9.28 -10.30
CA ALA A 21 -0.91 9.70 -11.69
C ALA A 21 -0.14 8.74 -12.62
N LYS A 22 0.95 8.13 -12.14
CA LYS A 22 1.80 7.17 -12.88
C LYS A 22 2.48 6.19 -11.91
N PRO A 23 2.08 4.90 -11.87
CA PRO A 23 0.99 4.26 -12.60
C PRO A 23 -0.40 4.67 -12.10
N ARG A 24 -1.41 4.56 -12.98
CA ARG A 24 -2.82 4.71 -12.63
C ARG A 24 -3.41 3.34 -12.28
N PRO A 25 -3.52 2.97 -11.00
CA PRO A 25 -4.13 1.71 -10.63
C PRO A 25 -5.63 1.75 -10.92
N ASN A 26 -6.18 0.59 -11.27
CA ASN A 26 -7.62 0.39 -11.45
C ASN A 26 -8.36 0.26 -10.10
N TRP A 27 -7.66 -0.13 -9.04
CA TRP A 27 -8.21 -0.29 -7.70
C TRP A 27 -7.21 0.17 -6.63
N ILE A 28 -7.70 0.83 -5.58
CA ILE A 28 -6.90 1.30 -4.44
C ILE A 28 -7.49 0.73 -3.15
N LEU A 29 -6.64 0.19 -2.29
CA LEU A 29 -6.95 -0.07 -0.89
C LEU A 29 -6.55 1.15 -0.04
N GLU A 30 -7.51 1.94 0.42
CA GLU A 30 -7.27 3.03 1.36
C GLU A 30 -7.31 2.53 2.80
N VAL A 31 -6.27 2.82 3.56
CA VAL A 31 -6.20 2.58 5.01
C VAL A 31 -6.08 3.93 5.69
N ALA A 32 -7.06 4.25 6.54
CA ALA A 32 -7.14 5.55 7.17
C ALA A 32 -7.77 5.47 8.56
N PRO A 33 -7.47 6.42 9.46
CA PRO A 33 -8.21 6.61 10.70
C PRO A 33 -9.72 6.66 10.49
N THR A 34 -10.47 6.14 11.46
CA THR A 34 -11.93 6.23 11.52
C THR A 34 -12.45 7.66 11.40
N ALA A 35 -11.74 8.63 11.98
CA ALA A 35 -12.11 10.04 11.94
C ALA A 35 -11.76 10.75 10.60
N SER A 36 -11.01 10.12 9.70
CA SER A 36 -10.58 10.76 8.46
C SER A 36 -11.68 10.75 7.40
N ALA A 37 -11.85 11.86 6.68
CA ALA A 37 -12.68 11.89 5.47
C ALA A 37 -11.89 11.35 4.28
N SER A 38 -12.53 10.53 3.44
CA SER A 38 -11.91 9.91 2.27
C SER A 38 -11.71 10.93 1.13
N PRO A 39 -10.57 10.97 0.43
CA PRO A 39 -10.38 11.88 -0.70
C PRO A 39 -11.22 11.40 -1.89
N GLN A 40 -11.83 12.34 -2.61
CA GLN A 40 -12.53 12.02 -3.85
C GLN A 40 -11.48 11.88 -4.95
N ILE A 41 -11.21 10.65 -5.37
CA ILE A 41 -10.23 10.31 -6.42
C ILE A 41 -10.87 9.36 -7.42
N GLU A 42 -10.48 9.43 -8.69
CA GLU A 42 -11.12 8.71 -9.80
C GLU A 42 -10.97 7.17 -9.79
N PRO A 43 -9.94 6.51 -9.20
CA PRO A 43 -9.92 5.05 -9.16
C PRO A 43 -10.97 4.46 -8.20
N GLN A 44 -11.45 3.27 -8.51
CA GLN A 44 -12.27 2.49 -7.58
C GLN A 44 -11.48 2.25 -6.28
N LYS A 45 -12.15 2.40 -5.14
CA LYS A 45 -11.48 2.37 -3.85
C LYS A 45 -12.24 1.52 -2.84
N SER A 46 -11.51 0.61 -2.19
CA SER A 46 -11.96 -0.07 -0.98
C SER A 46 -11.30 0.58 0.22
N ARG A 47 -12.02 0.67 1.33
CA ARG A 47 -11.54 1.41 2.50
C ARG A 47 -11.48 0.53 3.74
N VAL A 48 -10.32 0.50 4.38
CA VAL A 48 -10.08 -0.05 5.71
C VAL A 48 -9.99 1.11 6.70
N LEU A 49 -10.81 1.07 7.74
CA LEU A 49 -10.76 2.05 8.82
C LEU A 49 -10.02 1.46 10.01
N VAL A 50 -9.15 2.27 10.61
CA VAL A 50 -8.38 1.88 11.80
C VAL A 50 -8.73 2.79 12.97
N ASP A 51 -8.83 2.18 14.15
CA ASP A 51 -8.83 2.88 15.43
C ASP A 51 -7.46 2.74 16.11
N ALA A 52 -7.41 2.76 17.44
CA ALA A 52 -6.14 2.72 18.16
C ALA A 52 -5.42 1.37 18.03
N ASP A 53 -6.20 0.28 18.01
CA ASP A 53 -5.67 -1.06 18.23
C ASP A 53 -6.22 -2.08 17.21
N SER A 54 -7.14 -1.66 16.33
CA SER A 54 -7.78 -2.56 15.37
C SER A 54 -8.12 -1.92 14.02
N CYS A 55 -8.19 -2.76 13.00
CA CYS A 55 -9.01 -2.48 11.83
C CYS A 55 -10.47 -2.72 12.25
N CYS A 56 -11.35 -1.74 12.03
CA CYS A 56 -12.74 -1.79 12.49
C CYS A 56 -13.76 -1.81 11.36
N TRP A 57 -13.32 -1.57 10.11
CA TRP A 57 -14.14 -1.67 8.91
C TRP A 57 -13.26 -2.05 7.72
N PRO A 58 -13.71 -2.87 6.75
CA PRO A 58 -15.02 -3.52 6.68
C PRO A 58 -15.13 -4.77 7.56
N PHE A 59 -14.03 -5.16 8.22
CA PHE A 59 -13.93 -6.27 9.14
C PHE A 59 -13.33 -5.79 10.46
N ARG A 60 -13.40 -6.64 11.50
CA ARG A 60 -12.67 -6.45 12.75
C ARG A 60 -11.46 -7.38 12.78
N ALA A 61 -10.26 -6.83 12.85
CA ALA A 61 -9.00 -7.56 12.95
C ALA A 61 -7.97 -6.73 13.71
N GLU A 62 -6.93 -7.39 14.23
CA GLU A 62 -5.74 -6.70 14.74
C GLU A 62 -5.07 -5.90 13.60
N LEU A 63 -4.36 -4.82 13.94
CA LEU A 63 -3.73 -3.93 12.96
C LEU A 63 -2.74 -4.66 12.03
N GLU A 64 -2.17 -5.78 12.50
CA GLU A 64 -1.13 -6.58 11.84
C GLU A 64 -1.67 -7.87 11.20
N CYS A 65 -2.99 -8.05 11.14
CA CYS A 65 -3.62 -9.29 10.68
C CYS A 65 -4.74 -9.03 9.66
N TRP A 66 -4.45 -8.33 8.55
CA TRP A 66 -5.50 -8.04 7.56
C TRP A 66 -5.92 -9.32 6.84
N PRO A 67 -7.24 -9.58 6.68
CA PRO A 67 -7.79 -10.73 5.96
C PRO A 67 -7.71 -10.53 4.44
N LEU A 68 -6.51 -10.23 3.96
CA LEU A 68 -6.15 -10.04 2.56
C LEU A 68 -4.96 -10.94 2.26
N ASP A 69 -4.98 -11.57 1.09
CA ASP A 69 -3.88 -12.41 0.64
C ASP A 69 -2.62 -11.56 0.40
N ASP A 70 -1.47 -12.18 0.61
CA ASP A 70 -0.18 -11.60 0.24
C ASP A 70 -0.16 -11.28 -1.25
N ASP A 71 0.50 -10.17 -1.62
CA ASP A 71 0.68 -9.78 -3.02
C ASP A 71 -0.60 -9.62 -3.87
N SER A 72 -1.75 -9.35 -3.24
CA SER A 72 -3.05 -9.29 -3.90
C SER A 72 -3.46 -7.89 -4.37
N VAL A 73 -2.92 -6.83 -3.75
CA VAL A 73 -3.39 -5.45 -3.92
C VAL A 73 -2.51 -4.68 -4.90
N PRO A 74 -3.06 -4.05 -5.96
CA PRO A 74 -2.28 -3.30 -6.94
C PRO A 74 -1.80 -1.94 -6.43
N ALA A 75 -2.55 -1.32 -5.54
CA ALA A 75 -2.19 -0.04 -4.93
C ALA A 75 -2.78 0.12 -3.53
N VAL A 76 -1.97 0.66 -2.62
CA VAL A 76 -2.36 0.96 -1.25
C VAL A 76 -2.18 2.46 -0.97
N LEU A 77 -3.14 3.06 -0.29
CA LEU A 77 -3.11 4.44 0.19
C LEU A 77 -3.13 4.42 1.72
N LEU A 78 -1.99 4.65 2.38
CA LEU A 78 -1.90 4.80 3.83
C LEU A 78 -2.04 6.27 4.21
N ARG A 79 -3.01 6.60 5.06
CA ARG A 79 -3.29 8.00 5.43
C ARG A 79 -3.25 8.18 6.92
N HIS A 80 -2.35 9.05 7.39
CA HIS A 80 -2.26 9.50 8.78
C HIS A 80 -2.29 8.37 9.80
N VAL A 81 -1.68 7.23 9.47
CA VAL A 81 -1.67 6.02 10.31
C VAL A 81 -0.56 6.05 11.36
N TRP A 82 0.42 6.95 11.22
CA TRP A 82 1.55 7.10 12.16
C TRP A 82 1.23 8.03 13.35
N GLN A 83 -0.04 8.11 13.73
CA GLN A 83 -0.43 8.90 14.88
C GLN A 83 -0.04 8.18 16.16
N PRO A 84 0.35 8.90 17.22
CA PRO A 84 0.67 8.26 18.50
C PRO A 84 -0.50 7.53 19.18
N ALA A 85 -1.71 7.62 18.63
CA ALA A 85 -2.87 6.90 19.10
C ALA A 85 -3.04 5.52 18.45
N ILE A 86 -2.24 5.17 17.43
CA ILE A 86 -2.34 3.92 16.66
C ILE A 86 -1.11 3.06 16.99
N HIS A 87 -1.33 1.82 17.43
CA HIS A 87 -0.29 0.95 18.00
C HIS A 87 -0.05 -0.31 17.17
N GLY A 88 0.36 -0.17 15.90
CA GLY A 88 0.70 -1.34 15.07
C GLY A 88 1.46 -0.99 13.80
N ASP A 89 2.08 -2.00 13.20
CA ASP A 89 2.81 -1.86 11.94
C ASP A 89 1.91 -2.00 10.70
N LEU A 90 1.13 -0.95 10.45
CA LEU A 90 0.29 -0.86 9.25
C LEU A 90 1.10 -0.74 7.94
N LEU A 91 2.39 -0.34 8.02
CA LEU A 91 3.26 -0.25 6.85
C LEU A 91 3.77 -1.64 6.44
N GLY A 92 4.10 -2.49 7.42
CA GLY A 92 4.39 -3.90 7.21
C GLY A 92 3.23 -4.63 6.52
N GLU A 93 2.02 -4.50 7.06
CA GLU A 93 0.83 -5.10 6.45
C GLU A 93 0.51 -4.55 5.06
N ALA A 94 0.61 -3.24 4.86
CA ALA A 94 0.47 -2.64 3.54
C ALA A 94 1.47 -3.22 2.54
N THR A 95 2.72 -3.46 2.97
CA THR A 95 3.77 -4.03 2.12
C THR A 95 3.52 -5.50 1.82
N ARG A 96 3.01 -6.27 2.78
CA ARG A 96 2.63 -7.68 2.64
C ARG A 96 1.56 -7.86 1.56
N VAL A 97 0.46 -7.11 1.66
CA VAL A 97 -0.67 -7.25 0.72
C VAL A 97 -0.41 -6.60 -0.64
N LEU A 98 0.51 -5.64 -0.72
CA LEU A 98 0.85 -4.96 -1.97
C LEU A 98 1.56 -5.94 -2.91
N LYS A 99 1.04 -6.08 -4.14
CA LYS A 99 1.62 -6.95 -5.16
C LYS A 99 2.99 -6.46 -5.67
N PRO A 100 3.85 -7.34 -6.23
CA PRO A 100 5.10 -6.92 -6.85
C PRO A 100 4.86 -5.89 -7.97
N GLY A 101 5.64 -4.82 -7.97
CA GLY A 101 5.44 -3.68 -8.87
C GLY A 101 4.21 -2.80 -8.57
N GLY A 102 3.45 -3.12 -7.51
CA GLY A 102 2.36 -2.31 -6.97
C GLY A 102 2.87 -1.01 -6.33
N VAL A 103 1.96 -0.05 -6.15
CA VAL A 103 2.29 1.29 -5.63
C VAL A 103 1.69 1.54 -4.26
N LEU A 104 2.51 2.06 -3.37
CA LEU A 104 2.13 2.58 -2.08
C LEU A 104 2.19 4.11 -2.12
N VAL A 105 1.09 4.77 -1.77
CA VAL A 105 1.09 6.21 -1.46
C VAL A 105 0.84 6.37 0.03
N SER A 106 1.79 6.99 0.71
CA SER A 106 1.76 7.20 2.16
C SER A 106 1.67 8.68 2.46
N VAL A 107 0.70 9.06 3.29
CA VAL A 107 0.40 10.44 3.63
C VAL A 107 0.46 10.64 5.14
N SER A 108 1.25 11.61 5.59
CA SER A 108 1.29 12.01 7.01
C SER A 108 1.26 13.53 7.12
N ALA A 109 0.72 14.06 8.21
CA ALA A 109 0.88 15.48 8.51
C ALA A 109 2.34 15.81 8.86
N ASN A 110 2.82 16.99 8.47
CA ASN A 110 4.18 17.41 8.79
C ASN A 110 4.27 17.85 10.26
N PRO A 111 5.08 17.19 11.13
CA PRO A 111 5.22 17.57 12.53
C PRO A 111 5.70 19.01 12.74
N TRP A 112 6.31 19.64 11.73
CA TRP A 112 6.84 21.00 11.80
C TRP A 112 5.89 22.08 11.27
N HIS A 113 4.67 21.71 10.87
CA HIS A 113 3.71 22.65 10.29
C HIS A 113 2.58 23.00 11.26
N ARG A 114 2.16 24.28 11.29
CA ARG A 114 1.12 24.79 12.20
C ARG A 114 -0.21 24.05 12.07
N LEU A 115 -0.58 23.61 10.87
CA LEU A 115 -1.83 22.85 10.66
C LEU A 115 -1.81 21.49 11.36
N ALA A 116 -0.66 20.78 11.40
CA ALA A 116 -0.56 19.53 12.16
C ALA A 116 -0.73 19.78 13.67
N TRP A 117 -0.21 20.90 14.18
CA TRP A 117 -0.33 21.30 15.58
C TRP A 117 -1.75 21.72 15.94
N ARG A 118 -2.52 22.27 14.99
CA ARG A 118 -3.95 22.56 15.22
C ARG A 118 -4.77 21.29 15.42
N GLU A 119 -4.42 20.22 14.72
CA GLU A 119 -5.15 18.94 14.77
C GLU A 119 -4.71 18.07 15.97
N LEU A 120 -3.40 18.00 16.26
CA LEU A 120 -2.84 17.09 17.29
C LEU A 120 -2.24 17.79 18.52
N GLY A 121 -2.12 19.12 18.52
CA GLY A 121 -1.40 19.84 19.58
C GLY A 121 0.07 19.40 19.68
N ARG A 122 0.56 19.24 20.92
CA ARG A 122 1.94 18.80 21.19
C ARG A 122 2.24 17.39 20.68
N SER A 123 1.21 16.55 20.52
CA SER A 123 1.36 15.20 19.99
C SER A 123 1.77 15.18 18.52
N ALA A 124 1.67 16.32 17.80
CA ALA A 124 2.18 16.45 16.43
C ALA A 124 3.67 16.14 16.33
N LEU A 125 4.47 16.42 17.37
CA LEU A 125 5.91 16.11 17.39
C LEU A 125 6.24 14.61 17.43
N ARG A 126 5.25 13.75 17.69
CA ARG A 126 5.38 12.30 17.62
C ARG A 126 5.13 11.74 16.23
N LEU A 127 4.66 12.57 15.29
CA LEU A 127 4.54 12.18 13.89
C LEU A 127 5.94 12.03 13.27
N PRO A 128 6.09 11.16 12.25
CA PRO A 128 7.37 10.99 11.59
C PRO A 128 7.80 12.29 10.90
N SER A 129 9.04 12.70 11.15
CA SER A 129 9.70 13.75 10.38
C SER A 129 9.97 13.27 8.94
N TRP A 130 10.25 14.18 8.00
CA TRP A 130 10.47 13.79 6.60
C TRP A 130 11.57 12.71 6.41
N PRO A 131 12.79 12.83 6.99
CA PRO A 131 13.81 11.79 6.86
C PRO A 131 13.38 10.45 7.46
N GLN A 132 12.75 10.49 8.64
CA GLN A 132 12.22 9.28 9.30
C GLN A 132 11.15 8.62 8.43
N PHE A 133 10.26 9.42 7.86
CA PHE A 133 9.18 8.94 7.01
C PHE A 133 9.72 8.24 5.76
N GLN A 134 10.74 8.79 5.12
CA GLN A 134 11.42 8.12 4.00
C GLN A 134 12.10 6.82 4.44
N TRP A 135 12.82 6.86 5.56
CA TRP A 135 13.57 5.70 6.06
C TRP A 135 12.66 4.52 6.39
N MET A 136 11.49 4.76 7.00
CA MET A 136 10.51 3.71 7.29
C MET A 136 10.11 2.91 6.05
N HIS A 137 9.91 3.58 4.91
CA HIS A 137 9.55 2.93 3.65
C HIS A 137 10.70 2.11 3.05
N VAL A 138 11.93 2.63 3.15
CA VAL A 138 13.12 1.91 2.68
C VAL A 138 13.36 0.63 3.48
N ARG A 139 13.06 0.61 4.78
CA ARG A 139 13.18 -0.60 5.61
C ARG A 139 12.22 -1.72 5.22
N CYS A 140 11.11 -1.37 4.57
CA CYS A 140 10.15 -2.33 4.02
C CYS A 140 10.50 -2.73 2.57
N GLU A 141 11.76 -2.53 2.15
CA GLU A 141 12.26 -2.85 0.82
C GLU A 141 11.54 -2.12 -0.32
N LEU A 142 10.85 -1.01 -0.03
CA LEU A 142 10.12 -0.25 -1.04
C LEU A 142 11.05 0.72 -1.78
N GLN A 143 10.86 0.79 -3.10
CA GLN A 143 11.57 1.71 -3.98
C GLN A 143 10.88 3.08 -4.00
N LEU A 144 11.56 4.11 -3.50
CA LEU A 144 11.00 5.45 -3.41
C LEU A 144 10.99 6.14 -4.77
N SER A 145 9.80 6.55 -5.23
CA SER A 145 9.60 7.38 -6.43
C SER A 145 9.39 8.84 -6.01
N ILE A 146 10.44 9.52 -5.56
CA ILE A 146 10.34 10.90 -5.06
C ILE A 146 11.06 11.86 -6.02
N SER A 147 10.37 12.90 -6.47
CA SER A 147 11.01 14.00 -7.22
C SER A 147 11.91 14.83 -6.30
N ALA A 148 13.10 15.22 -6.77
CA ALA A 148 14.10 15.99 -6.00
C ALA A 148 13.52 17.26 -5.35
N ASN A 149 12.61 17.97 -6.04
CA ASN A 149 11.96 19.17 -5.50
C ASN A 149 11.09 18.92 -4.26
N VAL A 150 10.47 17.74 -4.15
CA VAL A 150 9.64 17.37 -2.98
C VAL A 150 10.55 17.01 -1.80
N GLN A 151 11.70 16.38 -2.06
CA GLN A 151 12.67 16.06 -1.02
C GLN A 151 13.19 17.31 -0.31
N VAL A 152 13.54 18.36 -1.07
CA VAL A 152 14.09 19.61 -0.49
C VAL A 152 13.03 20.36 0.31
N ARG A 153 11.79 20.47 -0.21
CA ARG A 153 10.72 21.22 0.48
C ARG A 153 10.23 20.50 1.74
N GLY A 154 10.23 19.17 1.77
CA GLY A 154 9.85 18.38 2.94
C GLY A 154 10.79 18.56 4.14
N LEU A 155 12.03 19.00 3.90
CA LEU A 155 13.03 19.26 4.95
C LEU A 155 12.89 20.64 5.59
N VAL A 156 12.17 21.58 4.97
CA VAL A 156 12.07 22.95 5.49
C VAL A 156 10.86 23.05 6.44
N PRO A 157 11.09 23.40 7.72
CA PRO A 157 10.01 23.60 8.68
C PRO A 157 8.98 24.62 8.17
N GLY A 158 7.69 24.29 8.30
CA GLY A 158 6.60 25.21 7.99
C GLY A 158 6.27 25.43 6.50
N LEU A 159 7.03 24.87 5.53
CA LEU A 159 6.70 25.06 4.11
C LEU A 159 5.64 24.07 3.58
N VAL A 160 5.65 22.83 4.07
CA VAL A 160 4.78 21.78 3.55
C VAL A 160 3.89 21.23 4.66
N PRO A 161 2.55 21.32 4.56
CA PRO A 161 1.63 20.83 5.60
C PRO A 161 1.53 19.31 5.67
N VAL A 162 1.74 18.64 4.55
CA VAL A 162 1.50 17.21 4.35
C VAL A 162 2.74 16.58 3.71
N LEU A 163 3.24 15.52 4.34
CA LEU A 163 4.29 14.67 3.81
C LEU A 163 3.65 13.59 2.95
N VAL A 164 4.13 13.42 1.72
CA VAL A 164 3.66 12.36 0.82
C VAL A 164 4.85 11.59 0.28
N VAL A 165 4.83 10.28 0.47
CA VAL A 165 5.80 9.35 -0.11
C VAL A 165 5.07 8.47 -1.10
N VAL A 166 5.60 8.40 -2.32
CA VAL A 166 5.19 7.42 -3.32
C VAL A 166 6.29 6.38 -3.38
N ALA A 167 5.93 5.14 -3.14
CA ALA A 167 6.86 4.03 -3.13
C ALA A 167 6.32 2.86 -3.96
N ARG A 168 7.21 2.00 -4.41
CA ARG A 168 6.88 0.84 -5.23
C ARG A 168 7.44 -0.42 -4.60
N LYS A 169 6.63 -1.47 -4.51
CA LYS A 169 7.18 -2.80 -4.20
C LYS A 169 8.04 -3.25 -5.38
N PRO A 170 9.28 -3.74 -5.16
CA PRO A 170 10.11 -4.27 -6.23
C PRO A 170 9.31 -5.26 -7.10
N ALA A 171 9.48 -5.17 -8.42
CA ALA A 171 8.88 -6.16 -9.29
C ALA A 171 9.73 -7.43 -9.21
N GLU A 172 9.10 -8.55 -8.86
CA GLU A 172 9.75 -9.84 -8.98
C GLU A 172 9.60 -10.35 -10.41
N PRO A 173 10.68 -10.84 -11.05
CA PRO A 173 10.55 -11.53 -12.32
C PRO A 173 9.69 -12.78 -12.08
N ALA A 174 8.68 -12.98 -12.93
CA ALA A 174 7.85 -14.18 -12.86
C ALA A 174 8.75 -15.42 -12.93
N ARG A 175 8.65 -16.30 -11.93
CA ARG A 175 9.34 -17.59 -11.96
C ARG A 175 8.65 -18.45 -13.02
N ILE A 176 9.29 -18.57 -14.18
CA ILE A 176 8.82 -19.46 -15.25
C ILE A 176 9.22 -20.87 -14.84
N GLU A 177 8.31 -21.61 -14.22
CA GLU A 177 8.49 -23.05 -14.07
C GLU A 177 8.15 -23.74 -15.40
N PRO A 178 9.09 -24.51 -15.99
CA PRO A 178 8.77 -25.27 -17.19
C PRO A 178 7.68 -26.29 -16.85
N ILE A 179 6.53 -26.16 -17.50
CA ILE A 179 5.47 -27.17 -17.44
C ILE A 179 6.08 -28.47 -17.95
N ARG A 180 6.40 -29.39 -17.02
CA ARG A 180 6.79 -30.76 -17.38
C ARG A 180 5.51 -31.45 -17.84
N PHE A 181 5.23 -31.39 -19.14
CA PHE A 181 4.30 -32.32 -19.76
C PHE A 181 4.82 -33.72 -19.41
N ARG A 182 4.08 -34.43 -18.55
CA ARG A 182 4.34 -35.86 -18.33
C ARG A 182 4.32 -36.51 -19.71
N GLN A 183 5.48 -37.00 -20.16
CA GLN A 183 5.51 -37.87 -21.31
C GLN A 183 4.52 -39.01 -20.99
N PRO A 184 3.52 -39.26 -21.84
CA PRO A 184 2.70 -40.44 -21.66
C PRO A 184 3.64 -41.63 -21.63
N ASN A 185 3.58 -42.43 -20.57
CA ASN A 185 4.21 -43.75 -20.56
C ASN A 185 3.55 -44.53 -21.67
N MET A 186 4.14 -44.49 -22.87
CA MET A 186 3.80 -45.39 -23.95
C MET A 186 4.27 -46.77 -23.51
N VAL A 187 3.44 -47.45 -22.72
CA VAL A 187 3.53 -48.90 -22.57
C VAL A 187 3.32 -49.43 -23.97
N GLY A 188 4.39 -49.93 -24.59
CA GLY A 188 4.34 -50.58 -25.88
C GLY A 188 3.42 -51.80 -25.78
N GLY A 189 2.14 -51.60 -26.11
CA GLY A 189 1.21 -52.69 -26.33
C GLY A 189 1.70 -53.48 -27.53
N SER A 190 2.10 -54.73 -27.30
CA SER A 190 2.37 -55.68 -28.36
C SER A 190 1.10 -55.83 -29.20
N ALA A 191 1.14 -55.34 -30.44
CA ALA A 191 0.05 -55.54 -31.39
C ALA A 191 0.04 -57.01 -31.81
N VAL A 192 -0.97 -57.75 -31.36
CA VAL A 192 -1.27 -59.08 -31.88
C VAL A 192 -1.89 -58.90 -33.27
N PRO A 193 -1.29 -59.43 -34.35
CA PRO A 193 -1.86 -59.31 -35.68
C PRO A 193 -3.12 -60.18 -35.78
N SER A 194 -4.28 -59.55 -36.00
CA SER A 194 -5.50 -60.28 -36.36
C SER A 194 -5.42 -60.68 -37.84
N GLN A 195 -5.37 -61.98 -38.11
CA GLN A 195 -5.54 -62.52 -39.46
C GLN A 195 -7.04 -62.59 -39.78
N CYS A 196 -7.52 -61.66 -40.61
CA CYS A 196 -8.82 -61.80 -41.27
C CYS A 196 -8.64 -62.69 -42.52
N ARG A 197 -9.28 -63.86 -42.55
CA ARG A 197 -9.50 -64.62 -43.79
C ARG A 197 -10.76 -64.08 -44.47
N ALA A 198 -10.64 -63.69 -45.73
CA ALA A 198 -11.77 -63.40 -46.60
C ALA A 198 -12.46 -64.71 -47.04
N ALA A 199 -13.79 -64.69 -47.10
CA ALA A 199 -14.65 -65.75 -47.65
C ALA A 199 -15.07 -65.39 -49.08
#